data_AF-A0A7W1JIN9-F1
#
_entry.id   AF-A0A7W1JIN9-F1
#
_cell.length_a   1.000
_cell.length_b   1.000
_cell.length_c   1.000
_cell.angle_alpha   90.00
_cell.angle_beta   90.00
_cell.angle_gamma   90.00
#
_symmetry.space_group_name_H-M   'P 1'
#
loop_
_entity.id
_entity.type
_entity.pdbx_description
1 polymer ?
#
loop_
_entity_poly.entity_id
_entity_poly.type
_entity_poly.pdbx_seq_one_letter_code
_entity_poly.pdbx_strand_id
1 'polypeptide(L)'
;MRTERPSTEVRKFDYPGIVTLSLAVFALLFALDQGTDWGWTDPRVLGAFVISVASLGAFVFVERRAGESALIPPDVVRSRAFTAASVVALFNAVFSVLALIVTPVAVRRR
;
A
#
# COMPACT_ATOMS: atom_id res chain seq x y z
N MET A 1 3.60 -16.91 42.26
CA MET A 1 3.73 -17.04 40.79
C MET A 1 2.34 -16.93 40.17
N ARG A 2 1.98 -15.75 39.63
CA ARG A 2 0.79 -15.60 38.78
C ARG A 2 1.16 -16.16 37.41
N THR A 3 0.50 -17.24 37.01
CA THR A 3 0.59 -17.76 35.64
C THR A 3 -0.18 -16.80 34.75
N GLU A 4 0.53 -15.91 34.05
CA GLU A 4 -0.01 -15.20 32.89
C GLU A 4 -0.33 -16.29 31.86
N ARG A 5 -1.59 -16.75 31.86
CA ARG A 5 -2.11 -17.54 30.73
C ARG A 5 -2.05 -16.58 29.54
N PRO A 6 -1.33 -16.90 28.45
CA PRO A 6 -1.43 -16.09 27.26
C PRO A 6 -2.88 -16.21 26.81
N SER A 7 -3.67 -15.16 27.08
CA SER A 7 -5.00 -15.01 26.50
C SER A 7 -4.76 -15.03 25.00
N THR A 8 -4.97 -16.20 24.42
CA THR A 8 -4.97 -16.38 22.98
C THR A 8 -6.27 -15.76 22.51
N GLU A 9 -6.36 -14.43 22.59
CA GLU A 9 -7.36 -13.70 21.85
C GLU A 9 -7.05 -14.02 20.40
N VAL A 10 -7.89 -14.87 19.83
CA VAL A 10 -7.93 -15.13 18.39
C VAL A 10 -8.30 -13.79 17.77
N ARG A 11 -7.27 -13.01 17.45
CA ARG A 11 -7.41 -11.71 16.80
C ARG A 11 -8.16 -11.98 15.50
N LYS A 12 -9.44 -11.58 15.46
CA LYS A 12 -10.31 -11.83 14.32
C LYS A 12 -9.65 -11.23 13.10
N PHE A 13 -9.34 -12.07 12.12
CA PHE A 13 -8.70 -11.64 10.88
C PHE A 13 -9.62 -10.64 10.18
N ASP A 14 -9.14 -9.42 9.95
CA ASP A 14 -9.84 -8.39 9.19
C ASP A 14 -9.73 -8.68 7.69
N TYR A 15 -10.53 -9.63 7.22
CA TYR A 15 -10.64 -10.00 5.81
C TYR A 15 -10.93 -8.79 4.90
N PRO A 16 -11.87 -7.86 5.22
CA PRO A 16 -12.11 -6.72 4.33
C PRO A 16 -10.92 -5.74 4.29
N GLY A 17 -10.18 -5.57 5.39
CA GLY A 17 -8.93 -4.81 5.40
C GLY A 17 -7.87 -5.42 4.48
N ILE A 18 -7.65 -6.74 4.56
CA ILE A 18 -6.72 -7.46 3.65
C ILE A 18 -7.13 -7.27 2.19
N VAL A 19 -8.39 -7.50 1.86
CA VAL A 19 -8.85 -7.45 0.46
C VAL A 19 -8.69 -6.04 -0.11
N THR A 20 -9.06 -5.00 0.64
CA THR A 20 -8.94 -3.62 0.17
C THR A 20 -7.47 -3.17 0.04
N LEU A 21 -6.61 -3.56 0.98
CA LEU A 21 -5.17 -3.25 0.90
C LEU A 21 -4.49 -3.99 -0.24
N SER A 22 -4.73 -5.28 -0.39
CA SER A 22 -4.19 -6.09 -1.48
C SER A 22 -4.62 -5.55 -2.83
N LEU A 23 -5.89 -5.16 -2.97
CA LEU A 23 -6.40 -4.57 -4.21
C LEU A 23 -5.74 -3.21 -4.50
N ALA A 24 -5.56 -2.37 -3.48
CA ALA A 24 -4.87 -1.09 -3.64
C ALA A 24 -3.43 -1.26 -4.13
N VAL A 25 -2.66 -2.14 -3.47
CA VAL A 25 -1.26 -2.42 -3.85
C VAL A 25 -1.19 -3.05 -5.24
N PHE A 26 -2.06 -4.01 -5.55
CA PHE A 26 -2.11 -4.64 -6.87
C PHE A 26 -2.40 -3.63 -7.97
N ALA A 27 -3.43 -2.79 -7.81
CA ALA A 27 -3.80 -1.78 -8.78
C ALA A 27 -2.69 -0.74 -8.98
N LEU A 28 -1.99 -0.35 -7.90
CA LEU A 28 -0.85 0.56 -7.98
C LEU A 28 0.30 -0.05 -8.78
N LEU A 29 0.70 -1.28 -8.45
CA LEU A 29 1.78 -1.97 -9.15
C LEU A 29 1.43 -2.17 -10.62
N PHE A 30 0.20 -2.57 -10.92
CA PHE A 30 -0.29 -2.70 -12.29
C PHE A 30 -0.21 -1.37 -13.07
N ALA A 31 -0.61 -0.25 -12.45
CA ALA A 31 -0.53 1.07 -13.08
C ALA A 31 0.92 1.50 -13.35
N LEU A 32 1.85 1.20 -12.44
CA LEU A 32 3.27 1.51 -12.58
C LEU A 32 3.94 0.66 -13.67
N ASP A 33 3.59 -0.63 -13.74
CA ASP A 33 4.11 -1.57 -14.72
C ASP A 33 3.60 -1.21 -16.13
N GLN A 34 2.28 -1.15 -16.31
CA GLN A 34 1.66 -0.84 -17.59
C GLN A 34 1.81 0.63 -18.02
N GLY A 35 2.10 1.55 -17.10
CA GLY A 35 2.43 2.94 -17.43
C GLY A 35 3.67 3.06 -18.31
N THR A 36 4.60 2.11 -18.20
CA THR A 36 5.82 2.05 -19.03
C THR A 36 5.51 1.54 -20.44
N ASP A 37 4.63 0.55 -20.56
CA ASP A 37 4.30 -0.09 -21.85
C ASP A 37 3.22 0.66 -22.65
N TRP A 38 2.13 1.06 -21.98
CA TRP A 38 0.97 1.71 -22.61
C TRP A 38 1.04 3.23 -22.57
N GLY A 39 1.93 3.78 -21.74
CA GLY A 39 2.07 5.20 -21.51
C GLY A 39 1.20 5.71 -20.36
N TRP A 40 1.72 6.72 -19.67
CA TRP A 40 1.14 7.28 -18.44
C TRP A 40 -0.19 8.01 -18.63
N THR A 41 -0.53 8.37 -19.87
CA THR A 41 -1.80 9.05 -20.21
C THR A 41 -2.87 8.09 -20.72
N ASP A 42 -2.59 6.78 -20.80
CA ASP A 42 -3.58 5.80 -21.21
C ASP A 42 -4.74 5.76 -20.17
N PRO A 43 -6.01 5.84 -20.60
CA PRO A 43 -7.16 5.79 -19.70
C PRO A 43 -7.18 4.57 -18.76
N ARG A 44 -6.61 3.43 -19.18
CA ARG A 44 -6.53 2.21 -18.38
C ARG A 44 -5.56 2.37 -17.22
N VAL A 45 -4.42 3.00 -17.47
CA VAL A 45 -3.38 3.29 -16.45
C VAL A 45 -3.92 4.29 -15.44
N LEU A 46 -4.56 5.37 -15.92
CA LEU A 46 -5.23 6.34 -15.07
C LEU A 46 -6.37 5.71 -14.25
N GLY A 47 -7.16 4.82 -14.86
CA GLY A 47 -8.19 4.05 -14.16
C GLY A 47 -7.62 3.19 -13.04
N ALA A 48 -6.49 2.52 -13.28
CA ALA A 48 -5.80 1.72 -12.26
C ALA A 48 -5.28 2.58 -11.09
N PHE A 49 -4.74 3.78 -11.36
CA PHE A 49 -4.38 4.74 -10.32
C PHE A 49 -5.60 5.17 -9.48
N VAL A 50 -6.73 5.47 -10.14
CA VAL A 50 -7.96 5.84 -9.44
C VAL A 50 -8.47 4.69 -8.56
N ILE A 51 -8.45 3.45 -9.08
CA ILE A 51 -8.82 2.26 -8.31
C ILE A 51 -7.90 2.09 -7.11
N SER A 52 -6.59 2.23 -7.28
CA SER A 52 -5.62 2.16 -6.18
C SER A 52 -5.94 3.16 -5.07
N VAL A 53 -6.15 4.44 -5.42
CA VAL A 53 -6.47 5.50 -4.45
C VAL A 53 -7.81 5.24 -3.78
N ALA A 54 -8.83 4.82 -4.53
CA ALA A 54 -10.15 4.51 -3.99
C ALA A 54 -10.12 3.30 -3.03
N SER A 55 -9.39 2.24 -3.39
CA SER A 55 -9.21 1.06 -2.53
C SER A 55 -8.42 1.40 -1.27
N LEU A 56 -7.42 2.28 -1.35
CA LEU A 56 -6.69 2.75 -0.17
C LEU A 56 -7.59 3.60 0.74
N GLY A 57 -8.43 4.46 0.17
CA GLY A 57 -9.44 5.20 0.94
C GLY A 57 -10.45 4.28 1.61
N ALA A 58 -10.91 3.25 0.90
CA ALA A 58 -11.78 2.21 1.45
C ALA A 58 -11.10 1.43 2.57
N PHE A 59 -9.82 1.07 2.42
CA PHE A 59 -9.01 0.43 3.46
C PHE A 59 -8.99 1.29 4.73
N VAL A 60 -8.66 2.58 4.63
CA VAL A 60 -8.65 3.48 5.79
C VAL A 60 -10.03 3.55 6.48
N PHE A 61 -11.12 3.52 5.71
CA PHE A 61 -12.47 3.49 6.26
C PHE A 61 -12.79 2.16 6.96
N VAL A 62 -12.43 1.03 6.35
CA VAL A 62 -12.61 -0.32 6.91
C VAL A 62 -11.80 -0.47 8.19
N GLU A 63 -10.52 -0.08 8.18
CA GLU A 63 -9.61 -0.14 9.32
C GLU A 63 -10.15 0.67 10.51
N ARG A 64 -10.66 1.88 10.24
CA ARG A 64 -11.31 2.73 11.25
C ARG A 64 -12.59 2.12 11.81
N ARG A 65 -13.31 1.33 11.01
CA ARG A 65 -14.55 0.66 11.42
C ARG A 65 -14.29 -0.67 12.14
N ALA A 66 -13.16 -1.34 11.87
CA ALA A 66 -12.80 -2.64 12.43
C ALA A 66 -12.35 -2.58 13.89
N GLY A 67 -11.92 -1.42 14.40
CA GLY A 67 -11.62 -1.22 15.83
C GLY A 67 -10.56 -2.20 16.36
N GLU A 68 -10.93 -3.03 17.33
CA GLU A 68 -10.05 -4.04 17.95
C GLU A 68 -9.67 -5.21 17.01
N SER A 69 -10.40 -5.41 15.91
CA SER A 69 -10.09 -6.45 14.92
C SER A 69 -9.20 -5.95 13.78
N ALA A 70 -8.82 -4.66 13.76
CA ALA A 70 -8.02 -4.08 12.69
C ALA A 70 -6.67 -4.79 12.48
N LEU A 71 -6.27 -4.91 11.21
CA LEU A 71 -4.97 -5.44 10.81
C LEU A 71 -3.83 -4.67 11.47
N ILE A 72 -3.89 -3.35 11.37
CA ILE A 72 -2.93 -2.45 11.96
C ILE A 72 -3.56 -1.85 13.21
N PRO A 73 -2.97 -2.06 14.40
CA PRO A 73 -3.46 -1.42 15.61
C PRO A 73 -3.54 0.09 15.38
N PRO A 74 -4.67 0.75 15.72
CA PRO A 74 -4.85 2.18 15.49
C PRO A 74 -3.75 3.02 16.15
N ASP A 75 -3.13 2.52 17.22
CA ASP A 75 -2.00 3.16 17.90
C ASP A 75 -0.71 3.18 17.05
N VAL A 76 -0.52 2.17 16.20
CA VAL A 76 0.64 2.05 15.29
C VAL A 76 0.46 2.97 14.09
N VAL A 77 -0.71 2.97 13.43
CA VAL A 77 -0.98 3.92 12.33
C VAL A 77 -1.02 5.37 12.80
N ARG A 78 -1.45 5.64 14.04
CA ARG A 78 -1.44 6.99 14.63
C ARG A 78 -0.02 7.47 14.96
N SER A 79 0.95 6.56 15.07
CA SER A 79 2.35 6.94 15.21
C SER A 79 2.85 7.61 13.93
N ARG A 80 3.25 8.88 14.06
CA ARG A 80 3.87 9.65 12.96
C ARG A 80 5.07 8.92 12.37
N ALA A 81 5.83 8.19 13.18
CA ALA A 81 7.00 7.44 12.71
C ALA A 81 6.61 6.31 11.76
N PHE A 82 5.54 5.56 12.05
CA PHE A 82 5.07 4.46 11.20
C PHE A 82 4.46 4.98 9.89
N THR A 83 3.63 6.03 9.98
CA THR A 83 3.07 6.68 8.78
C THR A 83 4.19 7.27 7.92
N ALA A 84 5.17 7.96 8.52
CA ALA A 84 6.32 8.49 7.80
C ALA A 84 7.15 7.39 7.16
N ALA A 85 7.44 6.29 7.88
CA ALA A 85 8.17 5.14 7.34
C ALA A 85 7.45 4.51 6.15
N SER A 86 6.12 4.37 6.23
CA SER A 86 5.30 3.81 5.14
C SER A 86 5.30 4.72 3.91
N VAL A 87 5.20 6.04 4.12
CA VAL A 87 5.29 7.04 3.04
C VAL A 87 6.69 7.03 2.42
N VAL A 88 7.75 6.98 3.22
CA VAL A 88 9.14 6.89 2.74
C VAL A 88 9.36 5.61 1.95
N ALA A 89 8.85 4.47 2.43
CA ALA A 89 8.93 3.20 1.72
C ALA A 89 8.21 3.26 0.35
N LEU A 90 7.03 3.88 0.31
CA LEU A 90 6.28 4.09 -0.93
C LEU A 90 7.04 5.00 -1.90
N PHE A 91 7.56 6.13 -1.41
CA PHE A 91 8.39 7.04 -2.21
C PHE A 91 9.64 6.35 -2.75
N ASN A 92 10.31 5.56 -1.91
CA ASN A 92 11.48 4.80 -2.31
C ASN A 92 11.14 3.75 -3.39
N ALA A 93 10.00 3.08 -3.28
CA ALA A 93 9.54 2.13 -4.29
C ALA A 93 9.29 2.83 -5.64
N VAL A 94 8.56 3.96 -5.64
CA VAL A 94 8.32 4.75 -6.85
C VAL A 94 9.63 5.27 -7.44
N PHE A 95 10.52 5.83 -6.62
CA PHE A 95 11.83 6.33 -7.05
C PHE A 95 12.68 5.21 -7.66
N SER A 96 12.69 4.03 -7.05
CA SER A 96 13.48 2.88 -7.53
C SER A 96 13.03 2.44 -8.93
N VAL A 97 11.71 2.39 -9.17
CA VAL A 97 11.16 2.09 -10.51
C VAL A 97 11.53 3.18 -11.53
N LEU A 98 11.41 4.46 -11.16
CA LEU A 98 11.80 5.57 -12.04
C LEU A 98 13.31 5.56 -12.34
N ALA A 99 14.15 5.29 -11.35
CA ALA A 99 15.60 5.19 -11.52
C ALA A 99 15.98 4.05 -12.47
N LEU A 100 15.31 2.90 -12.39
CA LEU A 100 15.50 1.79 -13.32
C LEU A 100 15.19 2.17 -14.77
N ILE A 101 14.21 3.05 -14.99
CA ILE A 101 13.85 3.55 -16.32
C ILE A 101 14.85 4.61 -16.82
N VAL A 102 15.26 5.55 -15.95
CA VAL A 102 16.14 6.67 -16.33
C VAL A 102 17.59 6.24 -16.55
N THR A 103 18.11 5.32 -15.73
CA THR A 103 19.52 4.87 -15.83
C THR A 103 19.89 4.34 -17.22
N PRO A 104 19.15 3.40 -17.85
CA PRO A 104 19.47 2.94 -19.20
C PRO A 104 19.24 4.02 -20.26
N VAL A 105 18.29 4.95 -20.06
CA VAL A 105 18.06 6.07 -20.99
C VAL A 105 19.22 7.07 -20.99
N ALA A 106 19.82 7.30 -19.82
CA ALA A 106 20.97 8.18 -19.65
C ALA A 106 22.26 7.54 -20.19
N VAL A 107 22.41 6.22 -20.03
CA VAL A 107 23.56 5.46 -20.53
C VAL A 107 23.54 5.30 -22.05
N ARG A 108 22.36 5.08 -22.67
CA ARG A 108 22.24 4.94 -24.14
C ARG A 108 22.47 6.24 -24.93
N ARG A 109 22.51 7.41 -24.27
CA ARG A 109 22.74 8.72 -24.91
C ARG A 109 24.21 9.17 -24.93
N ARG A 110 25.14 8.32 -24.49
CA ARG A 110 26.59 8.53 -24.65
C ARG A 110 27.17 7.47 -25.57
#